data_AF-A0AAD2CRR1-F1
#
_entry.id   AF-A0AAD2CRR1-F1
#
_cell.length_a   1.000
_cell.length_b   1.000
_cell.length_c   1.000
_cell.angle_alpha   90.00
_cell.angle_beta   90.00
_cell.angle_gamma   90.00
#
_symmetry.space_group_name_H-M   'P 1'
#
loop_
_entity.id
_entity.type
_entity.pdbx_description
1 polymer ?
#
loop_
_entity_poly.entity_id
_entity_poly.type
_entity_poly.pdbx_seq_one_letter_code
_entity_poly.pdbx_strand_id
1 'polypeptide(L)'
;MAVKSFPQSGEKKAYTQTHVSFQSTGSTNISSVNALNSNQLFVVKKERGTGAEKRKWAVEMNDARILYLSYNCQVNNTDGIMARCCLHYSLRKYWHSAGLHALTLAITTAYNIYLECTKGLLDPTWKVVTPMTFHKFRDRLSCQMNYKPRFTCYPGDVGF
;
A
#
# COMPACT_ATOMS: atom_id res chain seq x y z
N MET A 1 -10.62 16.07 -21.06
CA MET A 1 -9.30 15.52 -20.63
C MET A 1 -8.24 16.14 -21.49
N ALA A 2 -7.17 16.67 -20.89
CA ALA A 2 -6.09 17.27 -21.66
C ALA A 2 -4.76 16.61 -21.28
N VAL A 3 -4.17 15.87 -22.22
CA VAL A 3 -2.75 15.52 -22.18
C VAL A 3 -2.03 16.60 -22.97
N LYS A 4 -1.09 17.30 -22.33
CA LYS A 4 -0.26 18.33 -22.93
C LYS A 4 1.19 17.90 -22.83
N SER A 5 1.83 17.70 -23.98
CA SER A 5 3.27 17.47 -24.06
C SER A 5 4.01 18.80 -24.18
N PHE A 6 4.97 19.02 -23.30
CA PHE A 6 5.84 20.19 -23.33
C PHE A 6 7.24 19.72 -23.79
N PRO A 7 7.74 20.21 -24.95
CA PRO A 7 9.07 19.87 -25.42
C PRO A 7 10.15 20.48 -24.53
N GLN A 8 11.38 19.98 -24.67
CA GLN A 8 12.53 20.54 -23.97
C GLN A 8 12.73 22.01 -24.38
N SER A 9 12.89 22.89 -23.38
CA SER A 9 13.14 24.31 -23.59
C SER A 9 14.36 24.71 -22.76
N GLY A 10 15.51 24.86 -23.44
CA GLY A 10 16.80 25.12 -22.80
C GLY A 10 17.17 24.04 -21.77
N GLU A 11 17.40 24.44 -20.52
CA GLU A 11 17.71 23.55 -19.39
C GLU A 11 16.51 22.74 -18.87
N LYS A 12 15.27 23.07 -19.27
CA LYS A 12 14.06 22.40 -18.78
C LYS A 12 13.79 21.10 -19.54
N LYS A 13 13.81 19.97 -18.84
CA LYS A 13 13.48 18.65 -19.39
C LYS A 13 12.06 18.62 -19.96
N ALA A 14 11.88 17.84 -21.04
CA ALA A 14 10.56 17.57 -21.61
C ALA A 14 9.68 16.85 -20.59
N TYR A 15 8.40 17.22 -20.54
CA TYR A 15 7.42 16.57 -19.66
C TYR A 15 6.03 16.55 -20.27
N THR A 16 5.22 15.59 -19.83
CA THR A 16 3.82 15.44 -20.22
C THR A 16 2.94 15.74 -19.02
N GLN A 17 2.07 16.73 -19.13
CA GLN A 17 1.07 17.05 -18.12
C GLN A 17 -0.28 16.43 -18.52
N THR A 18 -0.88 15.68 -17.62
CA THR A 18 -2.25 15.17 -17.79
C THR A 18 -3.15 15.80 -16.74
N HIS A 19 -4.21 16.47 -17.20
CA HIS A 19 -5.26 16.99 -16.33
C HIS A 19 -6.60 16.34 -16.69
N VAL A 20 -7.24 15.76 -15.68
CA VAL A 20 -8.54 15.13 -15.83
C VAL A 20 -9.51 15.59 -14.76
N SER A 21 -10.67 16.06 -15.18
CA SER A 21 -11.84 16.27 -14.34
C SER A 21 -12.84 15.12 -14.51
N PHE A 22 -13.46 14.69 -13.41
CA PHE A 22 -14.57 13.71 -13.42
C PHE A 22 -15.70 14.22 -12.54
N GLN A 23 -16.95 13.93 -12.92
CA GLN A 23 -18.14 14.30 -12.14
C GLN A 23 -18.70 13.16 -11.26
N SER A 24 -18.17 11.94 -11.36
CA SER A 24 -18.82 10.73 -10.84
C SER A 24 -18.85 10.58 -9.31
N THR A 25 -18.04 11.30 -8.54
CA THR A 25 -17.95 11.19 -7.06
C THR A 25 -17.52 12.51 -6.40
N GLY A 26 -18.05 13.64 -6.88
CA GLY A 26 -17.63 14.99 -6.49
C GLY A 26 -16.66 15.63 -7.48
N SER A 27 -16.29 16.88 -7.26
CA SER A 27 -15.35 17.63 -8.10
C SER A 27 -13.91 17.18 -7.84
N THR A 28 -13.54 15.99 -8.29
CA THR A 28 -12.16 15.50 -8.20
C THR A 28 -11.44 15.75 -9.51
N ASN A 29 -10.43 16.62 -9.46
CA ASN A 29 -9.50 16.85 -10.56
C ASN A 29 -8.19 16.12 -10.26
N ILE A 30 -7.75 15.30 -11.20
CA ILE A 30 -6.47 14.58 -11.12
C ILE A 30 -5.50 15.29 -12.06
N SER A 31 -4.41 15.78 -11.49
CA SER A 31 -3.29 16.36 -12.21
C SER A 31 -2.05 15.52 -11.98
N SER A 32 -1.40 15.10 -13.06
CA SER A 32 -0.17 14.32 -12.99
C SER A 32 0.85 14.80 -14.02
N VAL A 33 2.13 14.70 -13.69
CA VAL A 33 3.26 14.99 -14.57
C VAL A 33 4.00 13.68 -14.84
N ASN A 34 4.26 13.36 -16.12
CA ASN A 34 4.98 12.18 -16.57
C ASN A 34 4.42 10.82 -16.12
N ALA A 35 3.14 10.77 -15.71
CA ALA A 35 2.49 9.53 -15.27
C ALA A 35 1.84 8.75 -16.41
N LEU A 36 1.41 9.44 -17.48
CA LEU A 36 0.70 8.85 -18.62
C LEU A 36 1.16 9.48 -19.93
N ASN A 37 1.35 8.63 -20.94
CA ASN A 37 1.70 9.05 -22.30
C ASN A 37 0.47 9.45 -23.11
N SER A 38 -0.67 8.81 -22.82
CA SER A 38 -1.97 9.08 -23.42
C SER A 38 -3.07 8.84 -22.38
N ASN A 39 -4.24 9.44 -22.58
CA ASN A 39 -5.40 9.19 -21.73
C ASN A 39 -6.65 9.16 -22.60
N GLN A 40 -7.24 7.97 -22.74
CA GLN A 40 -8.43 7.73 -23.57
C GLN A 40 -9.66 7.47 -22.70
N LEU A 41 -10.82 7.85 -23.23
CA LEU A 41 -12.12 7.55 -22.65
C LEU A 41 -12.60 6.18 -23.09
N PHE A 42 -13.06 5.37 -22.14
CA PHE A 42 -13.70 4.09 -22.43
C PHE A 42 -14.75 3.78 -21.37
N VAL A 43 -15.61 2.81 -21.68
CA VAL A 43 -16.70 2.40 -20.80
C VAL A 43 -16.37 1.04 -20.19
N VAL A 44 -16.39 0.96 -18.86
CA VAL A 44 -16.23 -0.31 -18.14
C VAL A 44 -17.59 -0.76 -17.62
N LYS A 45 -17.98 -1.97 -17.97
CA LYS A 45 -19.17 -2.61 -17.40
C LYS A 45 -18.86 -3.07 -15.98
N LYS A 46 -19.71 -2.68 -15.02
CA LYS A 46 -19.67 -3.13 -13.63
C LYS A 46 -20.89 -3.97 -13.35
N GLU A 47 -20.69 -5.03 -12.59
CA GLU A 47 -21.74 -5.94 -12.16
C GLU A 47 -21.63 -6.15 -10.66
N ARG A 48 -22.76 -6.12 -9.94
CA ARG A 48 -22.82 -6.41 -8.50
C ARG A 48 -24.07 -7.20 -8.17
N GLY A 49 -23.92 -8.16 -7.26
CA GLY A 49 -24.97 -9.09 -6.84
C GLY A 49 -24.65 -10.53 -7.26
N THR A 50 -25.57 -11.44 -6.93
CA THR A 50 -25.43 -12.88 -7.14
C THR A 50 -26.61 -13.40 -7.95
N GLY A 51 -26.39 -14.41 -8.80
CA GLY A 51 -27.46 -15.03 -9.58
C GLY A 51 -27.96 -14.20 -10.77
N ALA A 52 -29.23 -14.40 -11.13
CA ALA A 52 -29.87 -13.77 -12.28
C ALA A 52 -30.19 -12.27 -12.08
N GLU A 53 -30.34 -11.82 -10.83
CA GLU A 53 -30.69 -10.44 -10.48
C GLU A 53 -29.46 -9.52 -10.33
N LYS A 54 -28.40 -9.75 -11.11
CA LYS A 54 -27.21 -8.90 -11.08
C LYS A 54 -27.52 -7.52 -11.62
N ARG A 55 -27.27 -6.50 -10.79
CA ARG A 55 -27.29 -5.11 -11.25
C ARG A 55 -26.08 -4.89 -12.17
N LYS A 56 -26.34 -4.49 -13.40
CA LYS A 56 -25.32 -4.18 -14.42
C LYS A 56 -25.41 -2.69 -14.72
N TRP A 57 -24.28 -2.00 -14.71
CA TRP A 57 -24.20 -0.60 -15.12
C TRP A 57 -22.88 -0.32 -15.84
N ALA A 58 -22.89 0.69 -16.68
CA ALA A 58 -21.72 1.19 -17.35
C ALA A 58 -21.11 2.34 -16.54
N VAL A 59 -19.79 2.36 -16.39
CA VAL A 59 -19.06 3.48 -15.78
C VAL A 59 -18.07 3.98 -16.80
N GLU A 60 -18.18 5.28 -17.12
CA GLU A 60 -17.18 5.98 -17.92
C GLU A 60 -15.85 6.03 -17.15
N MET A 61 -14.80 5.54 -17.79
CA MET A 61 -13.46 5.38 -17.24
C MET A 61 -12.43 5.98 -18.20
N ASN A 62 -11.22 6.16 -17.69
CA ASN A 62 -10.04 6.45 -18.47
C ASN A 62 -8.80 5.90 -17.77
N ASP A 63 -7.66 6.00 -18.45
CA ASP A 63 -6.38 5.48 -17.95
C ASP A 63 -5.96 6.15 -16.63
N ALA A 64 -6.15 7.48 -16.53
CA ALA A 64 -5.85 8.24 -15.31
C ALA A 64 -6.68 7.81 -14.09
N ARG A 65 -7.96 7.48 -14.30
CA ARG A 65 -8.87 7.02 -13.25
C ARG A 65 -8.51 5.62 -12.80
N ILE A 66 -8.16 4.72 -13.73
CA ILE A 66 -7.67 3.39 -13.36
C ILE A 66 -6.43 3.52 -12.48
N LEU A 67 -5.46 4.32 -12.90
CA LEU A 67 -4.23 4.54 -12.15
C LEU A 67 -4.53 5.07 -10.74
N TYR A 68 -5.34 6.13 -10.63
CA TYR A 68 -5.74 6.70 -9.35
C TYR A 68 -6.48 5.70 -8.45
N LEU A 69 -7.49 5.01 -8.99
CA LEU A 69 -8.27 4.04 -8.21
C LEU A 69 -7.41 2.87 -7.75
N SER A 70 -6.51 2.37 -8.62
CA SER A 70 -5.62 1.26 -8.28
C SER A 70 -4.66 1.64 -7.15
N TYR A 71 -4.08 2.84 -7.19
CA TYR A 71 -3.11 3.28 -6.19
C TYR A 71 -3.77 3.65 -4.87
N ASN A 72 -4.85 4.45 -4.89
CA ASN A 72 -5.56 4.83 -3.67
C ASN A 72 -6.22 3.63 -3.00
N CYS A 73 -6.71 2.66 -3.77
CA CYS A 73 -7.23 1.42 -3.20
C CYS A 73 -6.12 0.65 -2.45
N GLN A 74 -4.90 0.60 -2.98
CA GLN A 74 -3.77 -0.04 -2.30
C GLN A 74 -3.39 0.69 -1.00
N VAL A 75 -3.31 2.02 -1.05
CA VAL A 75 -3.04 2.85 0.14
C VAL A 75 -4.12 2.65 1.20
N ASN A 76 -5.39 2.70 0.81
CA ASN A 76 -6.52 2.49 1.72
C ASN A 76 -6.56 1.07 2.30
N ASN A 77 -6.21 0.05 1.51
CA ASN A 77 -6.14 -1.32 2.01
C ASN A 77 -5.03 -1.45 3.06
N THR A 78 -3.88 -0.81 2.82
CA THR A 78 -2.76 -0.78 3.76
C THR A 78 -3.16 -0.06 5.05
N ASP A 79 -3.79 1.11 4.95
CA ASP A 79 -4.30 1.85 6.10
C ASP A 79 -5.36 1.05 6.89
N GLY A 80 -6.25 0.35 6.18
CA GLY A 80 -7.21 -0.56 6.82
C GLY A 80 -6.55 -1.73 7.55
N ILE A 81 -5.41 -2.26 7.07
CA ILE A 81 -4.61 -3.25 7.81
C ILE A 81 -3.97 -2.61 9.05
N MET A 82 -3.40 -1.41 8.91
CA MET A 82 -2.79 -0.69 10.02
C MET A 82 -3.81 -0.39 11.13
N ALA A 83 -5.01 0.09 10.78
CA ALA A 83 -6.08 0.33 11.74
C ALA A 83 -6.47 -0.93 12.53
N ARG A 84 -6.47 -2.11 11.88
CA ARG A 84 -6.76 -3.40 12.53
C ARG A 84 -5.65 -3.91 13.46
N CYS A 85 -4.46 -3.33 13.41
CA CYS A 85 -3.38 -3.69 14.35
C CYS A 85 -3.68 -3.20 15.78
N CYS A 86 -4.61 -2.26 15.95
CA CYS A 86 -5.11 -1.76 17.23
C CYS A 86 -4.01 -1.30 18.20
N LEU A 87 -2.94 -0.68 17.69
CA LEU A 87 -1.87 -0.12 18.50
C LEU A 87 -2.30 1.28 19.00
N HIS A 88 -2.73 1.34 20.25
CA HIS A 88 -3.18 2.58 20.88
C HIS A 88 -2.51 2.77 22.24
N TYR A 89 -2.15 4.01 22.57
CA TYR A 89 -1.82 4.38 23.94
C TYR A 89 -3.09 4.81 24.68
N SER A 90 -3.14 4.54 25.99
CA SER A 90 -4.21 5.05 26.87
C SER A 90 -4.20 6.58 26.99
N LEU A 91 -3.10 7.24 26.63
CA LEU A 91 -2.94 8.70 26.61
C LEU A 91 -3.28 9.27 25.23
N ARG A 92 -4.33 10.11 25.14
CA ARG A 92 -4.77 10.78 23.90
C ARG A 92 -3.96 12.03 23.55
N LYS A 93 -2.63 11.93 23.54
CA LYS A 93 -1.75 13.01 23.08
C LYS A 93 -1.52 12.88 21.58
N TYR A 94 -1.85 13.92 20.80
CA TYR A 94 -1.83 13.85 19.33
C TYR A 94 -0.44 13.53 18.76
N TRP A 95 0.63 13.97 19.41
CA TRP A 95 2.01 13.73 18.96
C TRP A 95 2.44 12.26 19.06
N HIS A 96 1.81 11.44 19.91
CA HIS A 96 2.05 10.00 19.93
C HIS A 96 1.47 9.29 18.71
N SER A 97 0.51 9.92 18.01
CA SER A 97 -0.15 9.33 16.84
C SER A 97 0.87 8.99 15.75
N ALA A 98 1.75 9.93 15.41
CA ALA A 98 2.77 9.71 14.36
C ALA A 98 3.70 8.52 14.69
N GLY A 99 4.15 8.42 15.94
CA GLY A 99 4.99 7.30 16.40
C GLY A 99 4.27 5.96 16.36
N LEU A 100 3.00 5.92 16.78
CA LEU A 100 2.17 4.72 16.70
C LEU A 100 1.93 4.28 15.26
N HIS A 101 1.65 5.21 14.35
CA HIS A 101 1.49 4.91 12.93
C HIS A 101 2.79 4.36 12.33
N ALA A 102 3.93 4.96 12.62
CA ALA A 102 5.23 4.47 12.16
C ALA A 102 5.54 3.07 12.69
N LEU A 103 5.28 2.81 13.99
CA LEU A 103 5.46 1.49 14.58
C LEU A 103 4.53 0.45 13.95
N THR A 104 3.27 0.82 13.73
CA THR A 104 2.29 -0.05 13.07
C THR A 104 2.75 -0.42 11.66
N LEU A 105 3.24 0.56 10.91
CA LEU A 105 3.79 0.35 9.57
C LEU A 105 5.03 -0.57 9.58
N ALA A 106 5.91 -0.41 10.57
CA ALA A 106 7.08 -1.26 10.73
C ALA A 106 6.68 -2.73 11.00
N ILE A 107 5.70 -2.95 11.89
CA ILE A 107 5.22 -4.30 12.24
C ILE A 107 4.53 -4.97 11.05
N THR A 108 3.67 -4.25 10.32
CA THR A 108 3.00 -4.79 9.13
C THR A 108 4.00 -5.13 8.02
N THR A 109 5.00 -4.26 7.81
CA THR A 109 6.07 -4.51 6.84
C THR A 109 6.91 -5.72 7.24
N ALA A 110 7.29 -5.84 8.51
CA ALA A 110 8.05 -6.99 9.02
C ALA A 110 7.29 -8.32 8.84
N TYR A 111 5.97 -8.31 9.04
CA TYR A 111 5.15 -9.49 8.80
C TYR A 111 5.07 -9.87 7.31
N ASN A 112 5.01 -8.89 6.40
CA ASN A 112 5.04 -9.16 4.97
C ASN A 112 6.40 -9.76 4.55
N ILE A 113 7.51 -9.24 5.09
CA ILE A 113 8.84 -9.82 4.86
C ILE A 113 8.88 -11.26 5.36
N TYR A 114 8.37 -11.53 6.57
CA TYR A 114 8.25 -12.88 7.10
C TYR A 114 7.47 -13.80 6.15
N LEU A 115 6.31 -13.37 5.66
CA LEU A 115 5.51 -14.15 4.72
C LEU A 115 6.28 -14.46 3.42
N GLU A 116 6.96 -13.47 2.82
CA GLU A 116 7.79 -13.69 1.63
C GLU A 116 8.91 -14.70 1.89
N CYS A 117 9.60 -14.60 3.04
CA CYS A 117 10.62 -15.57 3.43
C CYS A 117 10.04 -16.99 3.61
N THR A 118 8.87 -17.12 4.24
CA THR A 118 8.24 -18.45 4.48
C THR A 118 7.82 -19.18 3.21
N LYS A 119 7.66 -18.47 2.08
CA LYS A 119 7.38 -19.11 0.79
C LYS A 119 8.56 -19.96 0.29
N GLY A 120 9.78 -19.67 0.77
CA GLY A 120 11.00 -20.37 0.37
C GLY A 120 11.49 -20.01 -1.04
N LEU A 121 11.04 -18.87 -1.60
CA LEU A 121 11.51 -18.38 -2.90
C LEU A 121 12.90 -17.75 -2.82
N LEU A 122 13.25 -17.19 -1.65
CA LEU A 122 14.55 -16.54 -1.42
C LEU A 122 15.60 -17.55 -0.95
N ASP A 123 15.25 -18.35 0.06
CA ASP A 123 16.05 -19.45 0.59
C ASP A 123 15.14 -20.67 0.84
N PRO A 124 15.42 -21.83 0.21
CA PRO A 124 14.64 -23.05 0.43
C PRO A 124 14.59 -23.50 1.89
N THR A 125 15.62 -23.20 2.70
CA THR A 125 15.70 -23.57 4.11
C THR A 125 14.71 -22.83 5.00
N TRP A 126 14.23 -21.66 4.56
CA TRP A 126 13.29 -20.82 5.31
C TRP A 126 11.83 -21.16 5.02
N LYS A 127 11.58 -22.17 4.18
CA LYS A 127 10.23 -22.59 3.82
C LYS A 127 9.48 -23.13 5.05
N VAL A 128 8.32 -22.56 5.33
CA VAL A 128 7.44 -22.99 6.43
C VAL A 128 6.13 -23.51 5.85
N VAL A 129 5.70 -24.72 6.26
CA VAL A 129 4.46 -25.34 5.77
C VAL A 129 3.22 -24.53 6.16
N THR A 130 3.19 -24.05 7.41
CA THR A 130 2.07 -23.25 7.93
C THR A 130 2.63 -21.97 8.56
N PRO A 131 2.61 -20.82 7.85
CA PRO A 131 3.10 -19.57 8.40
C PRO A 131 2.24 -19.11 9.59
N MET A 132 2.85 -18.38 10.52
CA MET A 132 2.16 -17.81 11.67
C MET A 132 1.11 -16.79 11.21
N THR A 133 0.00 -16.72 11.94
CA THR A 133 -0.95 -15.62 11.77
C THR A 133 -0.34 -14.31 12.29
N PHE A 134 -0.82 -13.18 11.79
CA PHE A 134 -0.33 -11.85 12.16
C PHE A 134 -0.28 -11.62 13.69
N HIS A 135 -1.32 -12.03 14.43
CA HIS A 135 -1.37 -11.89 15.88
C HIS A 135 -0.29 -12.72 16.59
N LYS A 136 -0.13 -13.99 16.21
CA LYS A 136 0.91 -14.87 16.76
C LYS A 136 2.32 -14.34 16.45
N PHE A 137 2.51 -13.81 15.24
CA PHE A 137 3.77 -13.17 14.87
C PHE A 137 4.06 -11.95 15.75
N ARG A 138 3.06 -11.09 15.97
CA ARG A 138 3.19 -9.89 16.82
C ARG A 138 3.54 -10.26 18.26
N ASP A 139 2.88 -11.26 18.82
CA ASP A 139 3.15 -11.71 20.20
C ASP A 139 4.58 -12.23 20.32
N ARG A 140 5.03 -13.05 19.36
CA ARG A 140 6.41 -13.54 19.33
C ARG A 140 7.44 -12.41 19.15
N LEU A 141 7.15 -11.44 18.30
CA LEU A 141 7.98 -10.25 18.11
C LEU A 141 8.11 -9.46 19.42
N SER A 142 7.02 -9.29 20.18
CA SER A 142 7.07 -8.62 21.48
C SER A 142 7.98 -9.33 22.49
N CYS A 143 7.99 -10.67 22.49
CA CYS A 143 8.91 -11.44 23.33
C CYS A 143 10.37 -11.25 22.92
N GLN A 144 10.63 -11.16 21.61
CA GLN A 144 11.97 -10.91 21.07
C GLN A 144 12.49 -9.51 21.35
N MET A 145 11.62 -8.50 21.48
CA MET A 145 12.03 -7.14 21.85
C MET A 145 12.57 -7.03 23.29
N ASN A 146 12.36 -8.02 24.15
CA ASN A 146 13.01 -8.09 25.47
C ASN A 146 14.47 -8.56 25.39
N TYR A 147 14.96 -8.89 24.19
CA TYR A 147 16.33 -9.33 24.00
C TYR A 147 17.35 -8.23 24.33
N LYS A 148 18.45 -8.61 24.98
CA LYS A 148 19.63 -7.75 25.19
C LYS A 148 20.84 -8.38 24.50
N PRO A 149 21.58 -7.65 23.65
CA PRO A 149 22.76 -8.18 22.94
C PRO A 149 23.82 -8.82 23.83
N ARG A 150 23.91 -8.38 25.09
CA ARG A 150 24.83 -8.94 26.10
C ARG A 150 24.63 -10.43 26.37
N PHE A 151 23.47 -10.99 26.03
CA PHE A 151 23.19 -12.41 26.23
C PHE A 151 23.75 -13.30 25.12
N THR A 152 24.26 -12.73 24.03
CA THR A 152 24.94 -13.44 22.93
C THR A 152 24.21 -14.68 22.44
N CYS A 153 22.88 -14.59 22.28
CA CYS A 153 22.02 -15.73 21.97
C CYS A 153 21.82 -15.93 20.46
N TYR A 154 22.11 -14.93 19.62
CA TYR A 154 21.89 -14.99 18.19
C TYR A 154 23.20 -14.95 17.39
N PRO A 155 23.22 -15.56 16.19
CA PRO A 155 24.36 -15.47 15.28
C PRO A 155 24.65 -14.00 14.95
N GLY A 156 25.86 -13.53 15.27
CA GLY A 156 26.29 -12.15 15.05
C GLY A 156 26.48 -11.32 16.33
N ASP A 157 26.03 -11.79 17.49
CA ASP A 157 26.22 -11.06 18.76
C ASP A 157 27.65 -11.13 19.31
N VAL A 158 28.45 -12.11 18.87
CA VAL A 158 29.80 -12.40 19.40
C VAL A 158 30.86 -11.34 19.06
N GLY A 159 30.49 -10.26 18.39
CA GLY A 159 31.39 -9.19 17.93
C GLY A 159 31.03 -7.78 18.41
N PHE A 160 30.09 -7.65 19.36
CA PHE A 160 29.70 -6.37 19.98
C PHE A 160 30.23 -6.24 21.41
#